data_AF-A0A9Q3VZH8-F1
#
_entry.id   AF-A0A9Q3VZH8-F1
#
_cell.length_a   1.000
_cell.length_b   1.000
_cell.length_c   1.000
_cell.angle_alpha   90.00
_cell.angle_beta   90.00
_cell.angle_gamma   90.00
#
_symmetry.space_group_name_H-M   'P 1'
#
loop_
_entity.id
_entity.type
_entity.pdbx_description
1 polymer ?
#
loop_
_entity_poly.entity_id
_entity_poly.type
_entity_poly.pdbx_seq_one_letter_code
_entity_poly.pdbx_strand_id
1 'polypeptide(L)'
;MSTLNTSLLTNAAPSAEVRKGNQAGWTVRINDAQLTLGGPRVTAPEIWRTTSTPAPFDVITSATLSLKVPANHYGYEGRSHSLCYADAQAEDQYQWFETAFMDTPLRTVVGTTAPFALDPHHESCAAVGPGMYMHQVAWPFTRLVIGDLDELISRWAAWLAQAATGQLAHPSHMPERDPQGSWRR
;
A
#
# COMPACT_ATOMS: atom_id res chain seq x y z
N MET A 1 17.77 7.60 -13.58
CA MET A 1 16.69 8.59 -13.86
C MET A 1 15.72 7.92 -14.82
N SER A 2 14.60 7.40 -14.32
CA SER A 2 13.54 6.81 -15.17
C SER A 2 12.50 7.89 -15.44
N THR A 3 12.50 8.42 -16.66
CA THR A 3 11.44 9.26 -17.20
C THR A 3 10.24 8.36 -17.46
N LEU A 4 9.29 8.30 -16.53
CA LEU A 4 7.93 7.88 -16.86
C LEU A 4 7.45 8.76 -18.02
N ASN A 5 7.37 8.16 -19.21
CA ASN A 5 7.03 8.80 -20.47
C ASN A 5 5.58 9.30 -20.41
N THR A 6 5.41 10.53 -19.94
CA THR A 6 4.10 11.17 -19.77
C THR A 6 3.33 11.19 -21.09
N SER A 7 4.04 11.27 -22.22
CA SER A 7 3.50 11.23 -23.58
C SER A 7 2.82 9.91 -23.97
N LEU A 8 3.29 8.75 -23.48
CA LEU A 8 2.67 7.45 -23.81
C LEU A 8 1.33 7.26 -23.10
N LEU A 9 1.26 7.66 -21.83
CA LEU A 9 0.02 7.61 -21.04
C LEU A 9 -1.04 8.56 -21.60
N THR A 10 -0.67 9.79 -21.96
CA THR A 10 -1.61 10.75 -22.56
C THR A 10 -2.09 10.30 -23.95
N ASN A 11 -1.26 9.62 -24.74
CA ASN A 11 -1.68 9.09 -26.04
C ASN A 11 -2.63 7.88 -25.91
N ALA A 12 -2.39 6.99 -24.94
CA ALA A 12 -3.23 5.81 -24.72
C ALA A 12 -4.53 6.13 -23.96
N ALA A 13 -4.50 7.15 -23.10
CA ALA A 13 -5.64 7.65 -22.33
C ALA A 13 -5.63 9.19 -22.32
N PRO A 14 -6.30 9.85 -23.28
CA PRO A 14 -6.26 11.32 -23.42
C PRO A 14 -6.80 12.08 -22.21
N SER A 15 -7.63 11.45 -21.38
CA SER A 15 -8.18 12.02 -20.14
C SER A 15 -7.25 11.86 -18.94
N ALA A 16 -6.11 11.17 -19.07
CA ALA A 16 -5.19 10.94 -17.97
C ALA A 16 -4.35 12.19 -17.67
N GLU A 17 -4.39 12.64 -16.43
CA GLU A 17 -3.51 13.69 -15.91
C GLU A 17 -2.44 13.07 -15.01
N VAL A 18 -1.17 13.43 -15.23
CA VAL A 18 -0.05 13.03 -14.35
C VAL A 18 0.54 14.27 -13.71
N ARG A 19 0.60 14.29 -12.37
CA ARG A 19 1.21 15.36 -11.60
C ARG A 19 2.36 14.79 -10.77
N LYS A 20 3.56 15.38 -10.92
CA LYS A 20 4.68 15.09 -10.02
C LYS A 20 4.46 15.84 -8.70
N GLY A 21 4.64 15.15 -7.58
CA GLY A 21 4.63 15.73 -6.25
C GLY A 21 6.05 16.02 -5.74
N ASN A 22 6.12 16.52 -4.50
CA ASN A 22 7.40 16.68 -3.79
C ASN A 22 8.01 15.30 -3.46
N GLN A 23 9.33 15.24 -3.30
CA GLN A 23 10.07 14.03 -2.88
C GLN A 23 9.79 12.78 -3.74
N ALA A 24 9.77 12.92 -5.06
CA ALA A 24 9.56 11.82 -6.03
C ALA A 24 8.17 11.13 -6.00
N GLY A 25 7.21 11.64 -5.23
CA GLY A 25 5.81 11.20 -5.32
C GLY A 25 5.14 11.63 -6.63
N TRP A 26 4.03 10.99 -6.97
CA TRP A 26 3.22 11.34 -8.14
C TRP A 26 1.76 10.97 -7.97
N THR A 27 0.91 11.60 -8.77
CA THR A 27 -0.52 11.30 -8.88
C THR A 27 -0.88 11.14 -10.34
N VAL A 28 -1.62 10.07 -10.66
CA VAL A 28 -2.31 9.85 -11.92
C VAL A 28 -3.81 9.96 -11.68
N ARG A 29 -4.51 10.74 -12.50
CA ARG A 29 -5.96 10.91 -12.42
C ARG A 29 -6.60 10.54 -13.75
N ILE A 30 -7.64 9.71 -13.71
CA ILE A 30 -8.49 9.37 -14.86
C ILE A 30 -9.94 9.46 -14.40
N ASN A 31 -10.73 10.36 -15.00
CA ASN A 31 -12.07 10.71 -14.49
C ASN A 31 -11.99 11.07 -12.99
N ASP A 32 -12.82 10.44 -12.16
CA ASP A 32 -12.84 10.62 -10.69
C ASP A 32 -11.88 9.69 -9.95
N ALA A 33 -11.17 8.80 -10.64
CA ALA A 33 -10.20 7.90 -10.04
C ALA A 33 -8.83 8.57 -9.89
N GLN A 34 -8.23 8.43 -8.71
CA GLN A 34 -6.93 9.01 -8.37
C GLN A 34 -5.99 7.93 -7.83
N LEU A 35 -4.95 7.59 -8.59
CA LEU A 35 -3.82 6.76 -8.14
C LEU A 35 -2.67 7.66 -7.69
N THR A 36 -2.24 7.54 -6.44
CA THR A 36 -1.17 8.35 -5.86
C THR A 36 -0.09 7.48 -5.23
N LEU A 37 1.16 7.71 -5.63
CA LEU A 37 2.35 7.26 -4.92
C LEU A 37 2.90 8.42 -4.10
N GLY A 38 2.89 8.28 -2.77
CA GLY A 38 3.57 9.19 -1.87
C GLY A 38 5.09 9.10 -2.03
N GLY A 39 5.79 10.23 -1.82
CA GLY A 39 7.25 10.21 -1.76
C GLY A 39 7.74 9.36 -0.58
N PRO A 40 8.87 8.65 -0.72
CA PRO A 40 9.43 7.86 0.38
C PRO A 40 9.82 8.76 1.56
N ARG A 41 9.50 8.29 2.76
CA ARG A 41 9.79 8.92 4.05
C ARG A 41 10.72 8.01 4.84
N VAL A 42 11.75 8.60 5.44
CA VAL A 42 12.63 7.85 6.35
C VAL A 42 11.85 7.52 7.62
N THR A 43 11.94 6.28 8.06
CA THR A 43 11.32 5.81 9.29
C THR A 43 12.33 5.96 10.43
N ALA A 44 11.92 6.66 11.49
CA ALA A 44 12.74 6.75 12.69
C ALA A 44 12.61 5.44 13.50
N PRO A 45 13.71 4.77 13.88
CA PRO A 45 13.66 3.49 14.58
C PRO A 45 12.83 3.53 15.87
N GLU A 46 12.85 4.64 16.61
CA GLU A 46 12.08 4.81 17.84
C GLU A 46 10.55 4.88 17.64
N ILE A 47 10.08 5.25 16.44
CA ILE A 47 8.64 5.29 16.10
C ILE A 47 8.13 3.88 15.78
N TRP A 48 8.98 3.08 15.15
CA TRP A 48 8.68 1.72 14.72
C TRP A 48 8.91 0.68 15.83
N ARG A 49 10.04 0.76 16.54
CA ARG A 49 10.37 -0.14 17.65
C ARG A 49 9.84 0.43 18.96
N THR A 50 8.69 -0.07 19.43
CA THR A 50 8.17 0.31 20.75
C THR A 50 8.88 -0.45 21.87
N THR A 51 8.97 0.13 23.06
CA THR A 51 9.59 -0.53 24.23
C THR A 51 8.74 -1.68 24.78
N SER A 52 7.44 -1.68 24.54
CA SER A 52 6.50 -2.71 25.03
C SER A 52 6.33 -3.90 24.07
N THR A 53 6.65 -3.73 22.79
CA THR A 53 6.59 -4.81 21.80
C THR A 53 7.71 -4.60 20.78
N PRO A 54 8.75 -5.47 20.76
CA PRO A 54 9.81 -5.36 19.78
C PRO A 54 9.25 -5.60 18.39
N ALA A 55 9.61 -4.75 17.44
CA ALA A 55 9.26 -4.97 16.05
C ALA A 55 9.98 -6.24 15.55
N PRO A 56 9.29 -7.11 14.79
CA PRO A 56 9.87 -8.37 14.32
C PRO A 56 10.95 -8.18 13.25
N PHE A 57 11.06 -6.98 12.68
CA PHE A 57 12.05 -6.59 11.68
C PHE A 57 12.20 -5.07 11.66
N ASP A 58 13.14 -4.55 10.88
CA ASP A 58 13.40 -3.14 10.67
C ASP A 58 12.73 -2.58 9.43
N VAL A 59 12.28 -1.34 9.54
CA VAL A 59 11.82 -0.52 8.40
C VAL A 59 12.66 0.75 8.36
N ILE A 60 13.37 0.97 7.25
CA ILE A 60 14.24 2.14 7.07
C ILE A 60 13.50 3.27 6.37
N THR A 61 12.67 2.94 5.38
CA THR A 61 11.85 3.92 4.66
C THR A 61 10.54 3.33 4.22
N SER A 62 9.50 4.16 4.13
CA SER A 62 8.20 3.78 3.62
C SER A 62 7.63 4.79 2.64
N ALA A 63 6.72 4.32 1.79
CA ALA A 63 5.86 5.14 0.94
C ALA A 63 4.45 4.52 0.91
N THR A 64 3.48 5.29 0.44
CA THR A 64 2.09 4.83 0.32
C THR A 64 1.66 4.87 -1.13
N LEU A 65 1.14 3.75 -1.63
CA LEU A 65 0.48 3.66 -2.92
C LEU A 65 -1.03 3.57 -2.67
N SER A 66 -1.80 4.49 -3.23
CA SER A 66 -3.23 4.64 -2.91
C SER A 66 -4.06 4.89 -4.15
N LEU A 67 -5.19 4.21 -4.26
CA LEU A 67 -6.21 4.44 -5.26
C LEU A 67 -7.47 4.92 -4.57
N LYS A 68 -7.93 6.11 -4.95
CA LYS A 68 -9.14 6.74 -4.40
C LYS A 68 -10.18 6.97 -5.48
N VAL A 69 -11.44 6.81 -5.10
CA VAL A 69 -12.64 7.17 -5.85
C VAL A 69 -13.61 7.89 -4.91
N PRO A 70 -14.57 8.69 -5.42
CA PRO A 70 -15.70 9.12 -4.61
C PRO A 70 -16.39 7.90 -3.99
N ALA A 71 -16.89 8.06 -2.76
CA ALA A 71 -17.59 6.99 -2.06
C ALA A 71 -18.69 6.40 -2.96
N ASN A 72 -18.64 5.09 -3.19
CA ASN A 72 -19.69 4.41 -3.94
C ASN A 72 -20.98 4.27 -3.09
N HIS A 73 -22.02 3.64 -3.64
CA HIS A 73 -23.29 3.44 -2.91
C HIS A 73 -23.14 2.66 -1.58
N TYR A 74 -22.05 1.92 -1.41
CA TYR A 74 -21.71 1.15 -0.22
C TYR A 74 -20.66 1.85 0.67
N GLY A 75 -20.31 3.11 0.39
CA GLY A 75 -19.35 3.90 1.16
C GLY A 75 -17.87 3.56 0.90
N TYR A 76 -17.57 2.70 -0.08
CA TYR A 76 -16.19 2.36 -0.41
C TYR A 76 -15.54 3.46 -1.25
N GLU A 77 -14.37 3.91 -0.78
CA GLU A 77 -13.59 5.02 -1.33
C GLU A 77 -12.27 4.56 -1.95
N GLY A 78 -11.92 3.28 -1.84
CA GLY A 78 -10.79 2.68 -2.55
C GLY A 78 -9.84 1.87 -1.67
N ARG A 79 -8.56 1.87 -2.03
CA ARG A 79 -7.54 0.98 -1.42
C ARG A 79 -6.18 1.62 -1.33
N SER A 80 -5.38 1.21 -0.36
CA SER A 80 -3.99 1.66 -0.24
C SER A 80 -3.07 0.57 0.31
N HIS A 81 -1.83 0.54 -0.16
CA HIS A 81 -0.79 -0.38 0.29
C HIS A 81 0.44 0.43 0.74
N SER A 82 1.12 -0.07 1.76
CA SER A 82 2.41 0.42 2.22
C SER A 82 3.52 -0.21 1.38
N LEU A 83 4.46 0.61 0.95
CA LEU A 83 5.73 0.16 0.38
C LEU A 83 6.80 0.38 1.44
N CYS A 84 7.51 -0.65 1.87
CA CYS A 84 8.48 -0.57 2.95
C CYS A 84 9.84 -1.11 2.48
N TYR A 85 10.91 -0.34 2.69
CA TYR A 85 12.28 -0.85 2.59
C TYR A 85 12.69 -1.39 3.96
N ALA A 86 12.77 -2.71 4.06
CA ALA A 86 12.82 -3.45 5.32
C ALA A 86 13.64 -4.74 5.17
N ASP A 87 14.05 -5.34 6.28
CA ASP A 87 14.64 -6.68 6.35
C ASP A 87 13.57 -7.72 6.79
N ALA A 88 12.36 -7.55 6.24
CA ALA A 88 11.16 -8.24 6.70
C ALA A 88 11.22 -9.77 6.60
N GLN A 89 11.92 -10.32 5.60
CA GLN A 89 11.98 -11.77 5.37
C GLN A 89 13.27 -12.43 5.87
N ALA A 90 14.37 -11.69 5.92
CA ALA A 90 15.66 -12.19 6.39
C ALA A 90 16.43 -11.04 7.05
N GLU A 91 16.96 -11.31 8.25
CA GLU A 91 17.76 -10.36 9.02
C GLU A 91 18.91 -9.81 8.18
N ASP A 92 19.14 -8.50 8.27
CA ASP A 92 20.15 -7.73 7.53
C ASP A 92 20.01 -7.75 5.99
N GLN A 93 18.91 -8.29 5.45
CA GLN A 93 18.65 -8.32 4.00
C GLN A 93 17.56 -7.33 3.61
N TYR A 94 17.95 -6.06 3.45
CA TYR A 94 17.02 -4.98 3.16
C TYR A 94 16.55 -4.95 1.70
N GLN A 95 15.23 -4.98 1.52
CA GLN A 95 14.56 -4.99 0.22
C GLN A 95 13.26 -4.18 0.28
N TRP A 96 12.74 -3.81 -0.89
CA TRP A 96 11.41 -3.22 -0.97
C TRP A 96 10.34 -4.31 -0.87
N PHE A 97 9.34 -4.06 -0.05
CA PHE A 97 8.17 -4.90 0.12
C PHE A 97 6.91 -4.07 -0.10
N GLU A 98 5.91 -4.67 -0.71
CA GLU A 98 4.53 -4.21 -0.65
C GLU A 98 3.80 -4.98 0.45
N THR A 99 3.00 -4.28 1.25
CA THR A 99 2.10 -4.86 2.26
C THR A 99 0.87 -3.98 2.44
N ALA A 100 -0.15 -4.47 3.10
CA ALA A 100 -1.35 -3.72 3.42
C ALA A 100 -2.02 -4.31 4.64
N PHE A 101 -2.90 -3.52 5.25
CA PHE A 101 -3.53 -3.81 6.53
C PHE A 101 -5.05 -3.81 6.39
N MET A 102 -5.69 -4.40 7.39
CA MET A 102 -7.13 -4.43 7.57
C MET A 102 -7.51 -4.16 9.01
N ASP A 103 -8.74 -3.74 9.19
CA ASP A 103 -9.39 -3.76 10.48
C ASP A 103 -9.70 -5.19 10.89
N THR A 104 -9.60 -5.47 12.18
CA THR A 104 -10.09 -6.74 12.70
C THR A 104 -11.61 -6.82 12.62
N PRO A 105 -12.19 -8.02 12.44
CA PRO A 105 -13.65 -8.22 12.40
C PRO A 105 -14.39 -7.75 13.65
N LEU A 106 -13.68 -7.52 14.76
CA LEU A 106 -14.22 -7.03 16.03
C LEU A 106 -14.43 -5.51 16.04
N ARG A 107 -13.96 -4.78 15.01
CA ARG A 107 -14.12 -3.34 14.91
C ARG A 107 -15.54 -3.00 14.41
N THR A 108 -16.27 -2.19 15.18
CA THR A 108 -17.65 -1.77 14.84
C THR A 108 -17.72 -0.82 13.65
N VAL A 109 -16.60 -0.17 13.30
CA VAL A 109 -16.51 0.75 12.16
C VAL A 109 -15.64 0.13 11.09
N VAL A 110 -16.23 -0.13 9.93
CA VAL A 110 -15.50 -0.54 8.73
C VAL A 110 -14.96 0.71 8.05
N GLY A 111 -13.65 0.78 7.85
CA GLY A 111 -13.03 1.87 7.09
C GLY A 111 -13.59 1.95 5.66
N THR A 112 -13.64 3.16 5.10
CA THR A 112 -14.05 3.37 3.70
C THR A 112 -12.97 2.93 2.70
N THR A 113 -11.76 2.61 3.17
CA THR A 113 -10.63 2.13 2.39
C THR A 113 -10.24 0.73 2.87
N ALA A 114 -10.14 -0.23 1.95
CA ALA A 114 -9.76 -1.60 2.27
C ALA A 114 -9.16 -2.34 1.06
N PRO A 115 -8.04 -3.07 1.22
CA PRO A 115 -7.09 -2.93 2.34
C PRO A 115 -6.52 -1.50 2.39
N PHE A 116 -5.90 -1.14 3.51
CA PHE A 116 -5.30 0.18 3.71
C PHE A 116 -3.82 0.12 4.10
N ALA A 117 -3.10 1.17 3.75
CA ALA A 117 -1.73 1.41 4.16
C ALA A 117 -1.69 1.90 5.61
N LEU A 118 -0.67 1.46 6.35
CA LEU A 118 -0.25 2.10 7.59
C LEU A 118 1.20 2.56 7.42
N ASP A 119 1.50 3.75 7.91
CA ASP A 119 2.89 4.19 8.04
C ASP A 119 3.60 3.33 9.10
N PRO A 120 4.94 3.17 9.06
CA PRO A 120 5.67 2.47 10.11
C PRO A 120 5.60 3.24 11.44
N HIS A 121 4.71 2.78 12.32
CA HIS A 121 4.53 3.25 13.70
C HIS A 121 3.93 2.14 14.57
N HIS A 122 3.64 2.46 15.84
CA HIS A 122 3.14 1.53 16.84
C HIS A 122 1.95 0.64 16.40
N GLU A 123 0.97 1.15 15.63
CA GLU A 123 -0.19 0.33 15.20
C GLU A 123 0.21 -0.69 14.12
N SER A 124 1.01 -0.27 13.13
CA SER A 124 1.55 -1.20 12.13
C SER A 124 2.52 -2.22 12.74
N CYS A 125 3.32 -1.82 13.75
CA CYS A 125 4.18 -2.73 14.51
C CYS A 125 3.35 -3.76 15.28
N ALA A 126 2.26 -3.34 15.90
CA ALA A 126 1.34 -4.25 16.57
C ALA A 126 0.68 -5.22 15.56
N ALA A 127 0.28 -4.74 14.38
CA ALA A 127 -0.35 -5.56 13.35
C ALA A 127 0.55 -6.68 12.79
N VAL A 128 1.88 -6.51 12.83
CA VAL A 128 2.86 -7.54 12.43
C VAL A 128 3.38 -8.37 13.61
N GLY A 129 3.05 -7.98 14.85
CA GLY A 129 3.45 -8.63 16.08
C GLY A 129 2.58 -9.84 16.44
N PRO A 130 2.96 -10.60 17.48
CA PRO A 130 2.17 -11.71 17.96
C PRO A 130 0.90 -11.21 18.67
N GLY A 131 -0.28 -11.71 18.27
CA GLY A 131 -1.54 -11.41 18.94
C GLY A 131 -2.62 -10.87 18.02
N MET A 132 -3.78 -10.56 18.59
CA MET A 132 -4.89 -9.93 17.88
C MET A 132 -5.00 -8.47 18.33
N TYR A 133 -4.63 -7.55 17.44
CA TYR A 133 -4.65 -6.11 17.67
C TYR A 133 -5.77 -5.44 16.86
N MET A 134 -5.86 -4.10 16.91
CA MET A 134 -6.87 -3.37 16.14
C MET A 134 -6.78 -3.63 14.64
N HIS A 135 -5.55 -3.81 14.14
CA HIS A 135 -5.26 -4.09 12.74
C HIS A 135 -4.55 -5.43 12.56
N GLN A 136 -4.71 -6.00 11.39
CA GLN A 136 -4.02 -7.20 10.92
C GLN A 136 -3.45 -6.96 9.54
N VAL A 137 -2.42 -7.74 9.17
CA VAL A 137 -1.90 -7.74 7.81
C VAL A 137 -2.94 -8.36 6.87
N ALA A 138 -3.31 -7.63 5.82
CA ALA A 138 -4.28 -8.01 4.81
C ALA A 138 -3.65 -8.48 3.49
N TRP A 139 -2.39 -8.11 3.30
CA TRP A 139 -1.59 -8.41 2.13
C TRP A 139 -0.18 -8.80 2.58
N PRO A 140 0.39 -9.92 2.11
CA PRO A 140 1.69 -10.38 2.56
C PRO A 140 2.79 -9.37 2.26
N PHE A 141 3.89 -9.41 3.02
CA PHE A 141 5.13 -8.71 2.67
C PHE A 141 5.70 -9.29 1.38
N THR A 142 5.24 -8.75 0.25
CA THR A 142 5.56 -9.22 -1.09
C THR A 142 6.79 -8.48 -1.58
N ARG A 143 7.87 -9.21 -1.84
CA ARG A 143 9.13 -8.63 -2.32
C ARG A 143 8.92 -7.92 -3.66
N LEU A 144 9.40 -6.69 -3.76
CA LEU A 144 9.48 -5.92 -4.99
C LEU A 144 10.92 -5.96 -5.50
N VAL A 145 11.11 -6.52 -6.70
CA VAL A 145 12.43 -6.63 -7.32
C VAL A 145 12.63 -5.44 -8.26
N ILE A 146 13.67 -4.65 -8.02
CA ILE A 146 14.00 -3.54 -8.91
C ILE A 146 14.37 -4.12 -10.29
N GLY A 147 13.63 -3.71 -11.32
CA GLY A 147 13.76 -4.27 -12.67
C GLY A 147 12.71 -5.33 -13.01
N ASP A 148 11.93 -5.79 -12.03
CA ASP A 148 10.79 -6.69 -12.21
C ASP A 148 9.63 -6.22 -11.31
N LEU A 149 8.91 -5.20 -11.80
CA LEU A 149 7.77 -4.57 -11.12
C LEU A 149 6.47 -4.80 -11.89
N ASP A 150 6.46 -5.69 -12.87
CA ASP A 150 5.37 -5.84 -13.83
C ASP A 150 4.08 -6.30 -13.16
N GLU A 151 4.16 -7.20 -12.16
CA GLU A 151 2.99 -7.67 -11.41
C GLU A 151 2.37 -6.55 -10.57
N LEU A 152 3.19 -5.76 -9.86
CA LEU A 152 2.74 -4.58 -9.12
C LEU A 152 2.07 -3.57 -10.06
N ILE A 153 2.75 -3.18 -11.13
CA ILE A 153 2.29 -2.17 -12.08
C ILE A 153 0.99 -2.63 -12.75
N SER A 154 0.94 -3.87 -13.24
CA SER A 154 -0.23 -4.41 -13.94
C SER A 154 -1.44 -4.48 -13.02
N ARG A 155 -1.25 -4.91 -11.77
CA ARG A 155 -2.35 -5.01 -10.80
C ARG A 155 -2.90 -3.63 -10.42
N TRP A 156 -2.04 -2.66 -10.13
CA TRP A 156 -2.47 -1.29 -9.81
C TRP A 156 -3.08 -0.57 -11.02
N ALA A 157 -2.56 -0.81 -12.23
CA ALA A 157 -3.17 -0.31 -13.46
C ALA A 157 -4.56 -0.90 -13.70
N ALA A 158 -4.75 -2.20 -13.44
CA ALA A 158 -6.06 -2.86 -13.54
C ALA A 158 -7.06 -2.25 -12.55
N TRP A 159 -6.67 -2.03 -11.29
CA TRP A 159 -7.55 -1.35 -10.33
C TRP A 159 -7.85 0.10 -10.72
N LEU A 160 -6.87 0.85 -11.23
CA LEU A 160 -7.09 2.21 -11.73
C LEU A 160 -8.09 2.21 -12.91
N ALA A 161 -8.00 1.25 -13.83
CA ALA A 161 -8.92 1.12 -14.96
C ALA A 161 -10.35 0.77 -14.50
N GLN A 162 -10.49 -0.12 -13.51
CA GLN A 162 -11.78 -0.43 -12.89
C GLN A 162 -12.36 0.82 -12.20
N ALA A 163 -11.54 1.56 -11.45
CA ALA A 163 -11.94 2.78 -10.77
C ALA A 163 -12.39 3.86 -11.76
N ALA A 164 -11.66 4.06 -12.84
CA ALA A 164 -11.99 5.04 -13.89
C ALA A 164 -13.33 4.76 -14.59
N THR A 165 -13.81 3.52 -14.55
CA THR A 165 -15.08 3.07 -15.12
C THR A 165 -16.17 2.82 -14.06
N GLY A 166 -15.92 3.19 -12.80
CA GLY A 166 -16.86 2.99 -11.69
C GLY A 166 -17.09 1.52 -11.31
N GLN A 167 -16.20 0.63 -11.74
CA GLN A 167 -16.26 -0.82 -11.49
C GLN A 167 -15.29 -1.28 -10.39
N LEU A 168 -14.61 -0.35 -9.70
CA LEU A 168 -13.79 -0.72 -8.54
C LEU A 168 -14.70 -1.20 -7.41
N ALA A 169 -14.54 -2.47 -7.04
CA ALA A 169 -15.30 -3.10 -5.97
C ALA A 169 -14.45 -3.25 -4.70
N HIS A 170 -15.13 -3.22 -3.55
CA HIS A 170 -14.52 -3.63 -2.28
C HIS A 170 -14.09 -5.10 -2.36
N PRO A 171 -12.93 -5.50 -1.79
CA PRO A 171 -12.53 -6.91 -1.72
C PRO A 171 -13.64 -7.80 -1.12
N SER A 172 -13.91 -8.95 -1.74
CA SER A 172 -14.97 -9.87 -1.28
C SER A 172 -14.61 -10.67 -0.03
N HIS A 173 -13.34 -10.65 0.37
CA HIS A 173 -12.80 -11.36 1.52
C HIS A 173 -11.56 -10.62 2.03
N MET A 174 -11.32 -10.74 3.34
CA MET A 174 -10.18 -10.17 4.05
C MET A 174 -9.62 -11.26 4.99
N PRO A 175 -8.28 -11.45 5.08
CA PRO A 175 -7.24 -10.79 4.29
C PRO A 175 -7.39 -11.10 2.79
N GLU A 176 -6.99 -10.15 1.94
CA GLU A 176 -7.15 -10.30 0.48
C GLU A 176 -6.14 -11.30 -0.11
N ARG A 177 -5.01 -11.48 0.56
CA ARG A 177 -4.03 -12.54 0.32
C ARG A 177 -3.55 -13.09 1.66
N ASP A 178 -3.20 -14.38 1.72
CA ASP A 178 -2.68 -14.98 2.95
C ASP A 178 -1.36 -14.31 3.38
N PRO A 179 -1.33 -13.61 4.53
CA PRO A 179 -0.13 -12.94 5.02
C PRO A 179 0.83 -13.89 5.74
N GLN A 180 0.39 -15.10 6.11
CA GLN A 180 1.16 -15.99 6.99
C GLN A 180 2.51 -16.37 6.38
N GLY A 181 3.56 -16.27 7.19
CA GLY A 181 4.92 -16.63 6.79
C GLY A 181 5.60 -15.64 5.83
N SER A 182 4.98 -14.47 5.55
CA SER A 182 5.57 -13.48 4.64
C SER A 182 6.61 -12.56 5.29
N TRP A 183 6.75 -12.59 6.63
CA TRP A 183 7.82 -11.92 7.38
C TRP A 183 8.36 -12.84 8.49
N ARG A 184 9.57 -12.53 8.97
CA ARG A 184 10.22 -13.19 10.11
C ARG A 184 9.48 -12.86 11.41
N ARG A 185 9.44 -13.79 12.36
CA ARG A 185 8.78 -13.63 13.67
C ARG A 185 9.80 -13.48 14.78
#